data_AF-A0A4P7RDX6-F1
#
_entry.id   AF-A0A4P7RDX6-F1
#
_cell.length_a   1.000
_cell.length_b   1.000
_cell.length_c   1.000
_cell.angle_alpha   90.00
_cell.angle_beta   90.00
_cell.angle_gamma   90.00
#
_symmetry.space_group_name_H-M   'P 1'
#
loop_
_entity.id
_entity.type
_entity.pdbx_description
1 polymer ?
#
loop_
_entity_poly.entity_id
_entity_poly.type
_entity_poly.pdbx_seq_one_letter_code
_entity_poly.pdbx_strand_id
1 'polypeptide(L)'
;MKDQRRIPEIPGKPSHALDRWFRQLYVAGLLFNPDDRPEDIVVIGTGESLFTERESLVLTESIDRLFECHGEKVYDVALKYFYKAVGITPDYSIA
;
A
#
# COMPACT_ATOMS: atom_id res chain seq x y z
N MET A 1 26.74 -1.39 -3.48
CA MET A 1 25.51 -1.84 -2.79
C MET A 1 24.39 -0.93 -3.24
N LYS A 2 23.33 -1.46 -3.86
CA LYS A 2 22.13 -0.64 -4.12
C LYS A 2 21.48 -0.40 -2.77
N ASP A 3 21.26 0.85 -2.38
CA ASP A 3 20.36 1.18 -1.27
C ASP A 3 19.02 0.50 -1.55
N GLN A 4 18.71 -0.53 -0.78
CA GLN A 4 17.50 -1.31 -0.98
C GLN A 4 16.36 -0.51 -0.35
N ARG A 5 15.74 0.37 -1.15
CA ARG A 5 14.53 1.09 -0.74
C ARG A 5 13.43 0.07 -0.49
N ARG A 6 12.89 0.06 0.74
CA ARG A 6 11.75 -0.77 1.15
C ARG A 6 10.45 -0.33 0.48
N ILE A 7 10.26 0.99 0.37
CA ILE A 7 9.09 1.59 -0.25
C ILE A 7 9.27 1.63 -1.78
N PRO A 8 8.31 1.09 -2.56
CA PRO A 8 8.35 1.14 -4.02
C PRO A 8 8.26 2.59 -4.53
N GLU A 9 8.79 2.82 -5.73
CA GLU A 9 8.74 4.14 -6.36
C GLU A 9 7.30 4.61 -6.61
N ILE A 10 7.11 5.92 -6.60
CA ILE A 10 5.80 6.56 -6.77
C ILE A 10 5.18 6.06 -8.09
N PRO A 11 3.95 5.52 -8.04
CA PRO A 11 3.32 4.94 -9.21
C PRO A 11 2.91 6.01 -10.23
N GLY A 12 3.05 5.67 -11.51
CA GLY A 12 2.60 6.52 -12.62
C GLY A 12 1.10 6.36 -12.93
N LYS A 13 0.61 7.10 -13.92
CA LYS A 13 -0.80 7.08 -14.38
C LYS A 13 -1.36 5.75 -14.92
N PRO A 14 -0.59 4.80 -15.50
CA PRO A 14 -1.17 3.60 -16.08
C PRO A 14 -1.92 2.74 -15.04
N SER A 15 -3.05 2.15 -15.40
CA SER A 15 -3.87 1.33 -14.48
C SER A 15 -3.10 0.17 -13.82
N HIS A 16 -2.10 -0.39 -14.50
CA HIS A 16 -1.23 -1.43 -13.96
C HIS A 16 -0.22 -0.93 -12.91
N ALA A 17 0.00 0.38 -12.81
CA ALA A 17 0.89 0.97 -11.82
C ALA A 17 0.32 0.83 -10.41
N LEU A 18 -0.99 1.07 -10.25
CA LEU A 18 -1.72 0.87 -9.01
C LEU A 18 -1.61 -0.58 -8.50
N ASP A 19 -1.95 -1.57 -9.34
CA ASP A 19 -1.86 -2.99 -8.96
C ASP A 19 -0.43 -3.41 -8.64
N ARG A 20 0.55 -2.96 -9.44
CA ARG A 20 1.97 -3.24 -9.20
C ARG A 20 2.46 -2.69 -7.87
N TRP A 21 2.06 -1.47 -7.52
CA TRP A 21 2.51 -0.79 -6.32
C TRP A 21 2.00 -1.49 -5.06
N PHE A 22 0.70 -1.76 -4.97
CA PHE A 22 0.14 -2.54 -3.85
C PHE A 22 0.70 -3.97 -3.80
N ARG A 23 0.98 -4.60 -4.95
CA ARG A 23 1.66 -5.90 -4.99
C ARG A 23 3.05 -5.84 -4.36
N GLN A 24 3.81 -4.78 -4.61
CA GLN A 24 5.15 -4.61 -4.06
C GLN A 24 5.10 -4.43 -2.54
N LEU A 25 4.16 -3.62 -2.02
CA LEU A 25 3.94 -3.49 -0.58
C LEU A 25 3.49 -4.81 0.06
N TYR A 26 2.58 -5.54 -0.59
CA TYR A 26 2.14 -6.86 -0.15
C TYR A 26 3.30 -7.84 0.02
N VAL A 27 4.14 -7.97 -1.02
CA VAL A 27 5.30 -8.88 -0.97
C VAL A 27 6.32 -8.44 0.09
N ALA A 28 6.42 -7.14 0.36
CA ALA A 28 7.31 -6.59 1.37
C ALA A 28 6.75 -6.66 2.81
N GLY A 29 5.48 -7.06 3.00
CA GLY A 29 4.83 -7.02 4.31
C GLY A 29 4.57 -5.60 4.82
N LEU A 30 4.39 -4.64 3.91
CA LEU A 30 4.26 -3.20 4.17
C LEU A 30 2.86 -2.67 3.78
N LEU A 31 1.85 -3.54 3.68
CA LEU A 31 0.48 -3.09 3.42
C LEU A 31 -0.06 -2.28 4.59
N PHE A 32 -0.81 -1.25 4.25
CA PHE A 32 -1.54 -0.41 5.18
C PHE A 32 -2.82 0.13 4.52
N ASN A 33 -3.76 0.57 5.34
CA ASN A 33 -5.02 1.13 4.87
C ASN A 33 -4.74 2.48 4.18
N PRO A 34 -5.20 2.74 2.96
CA PRO A 34 -4.98 4.01 2.28
C PRO A 34 -5.47 5.25 3.05
N ASP A 35 -6.43 5.09 3.97
CA ASP A 35 -6.93 6.18 4.82
C ASP A 35 -6.10 6.41 6.10
N ASP A 36 -5.24 5.45 6.46
CA ASP A 36 -4.39 5.57 7.63
C ASP A 36 -3.13 6.37 7.30
N ARG A 37 -2.72 7.25 8.20
CA ARG A 37 -1.46 7.99 8.08
C ARG A 37 -0.28 7.06 8.34
N PRO A 38 0.71 6.95 7.42
CA PRO A 38 1.85 6.07 7.62
C PRO A 38 2.63 6.32 8.91
N GLU A 39 2.76 7.56 9.37
CA GLU A 39 3.40 7.89 10.65
C GLU A 39 2.70 7.30 11.89
N ASP A 40 1.40 7.02 11.82
CA ASP A 40 0.61 6.50 12.94
C ASP A 40 0.65 4.96 13.00
N ILE A 41 1.25 4.30 12.00
CA ILE A 41 1.29 2.84 11.89
C ILE A 41 2.46 2.28 12.69
N VAL A 42 2.14 1.38 13.61
CA VAL A 42 3.11 0.76 14.52
C VAL A 42 3.11 -0.77 14.41
N VAL A 43 4.24 -1.39 14.75
CA VAL A 43 4.35 -2.84 14.89
C VAL A 43 3.72 -3.25 16.23
N ILE A 44 2.64 -4.04 16.20
CA ILE A 44 1.86 -4.43 17.40
C ILE A 44 2.73 -5.05 18.52
N GLY A 45 3.81 -5.75 18.17
CA GLY A 45 4.71 -6.39 19.15
C GLY A 45 5.70 -5.46 19.85
N THR A 46 6.11 -4.36 19.22
CA THR A 46 7.15 -3.46 19.76
C THR A 46 6.63 -2.07 20.08
N GLY A 47 5.50 -1.66 19.48
CA GLY A 47 4.98 -0.30 19.53
C GLY A 47 5.79 0.71 18.73
N GLU A 48 6.85 0.27 18.04
CA GLU A 48 7.68 1.14 17.20
C GLU A 48 6.98 1.41 15.86
N SER A 49 7.24 2.59 15.29
CA SER A 49 6.74 2.96 13.97
C SER A 49 7.18 1.94 12.91
N LEU A 50 6.23 1.47 12.10
CA LEU A 50 6.50 0.54 11.00
C LEU A 50 7.32 1.22 9.88
N PHE A 51 7.10 2.52 9.70
CA PHE A 51 7.73 3.35 8.70
C PHE A 51 8.58 4.42 9.37
N THR A 52 9.75 4.69 8.78
CA THR A 52 10.53 5.88 9.17
C THR A 52 9.86 7.16 8.69
N GLU A 53 10.16 8.32 9.28
CA GLU A 53 9.62 9.62 8.85
C GLU A 53 9.75 9.85 7.33
N ARG A 54 10.90 9.47 6.76
CA ARG A 54 11.16 9.57 5.32
C ARG A 54 10.28 8.62 4.51
N GLU A 55 10.07 7.40 4.99
CA GLU A 55 9.17 6.44 4.33
C GLU A 55 7.72 6.92 4.40
N SER A 56 7.28 7.49 5.53
CA SER A 56 5.94 8.05 5.69
C SER A 56 5.66 9.16 4.69
N LEU A 57 6.61 10.10 4.51
CA LEU A 57 6.50 11.15 3.49
C LEU A 57 6.31 10.57 2.08
N VAL A 58 7.14 9.59 1.70
CA VAL A 58 7.05 8.95 0.38
C VAL A 58 5.73 8.19 0.21
N LEU A 59 5.24 7.53 1.26
CA LEU A 59 3.98 6.80 1.23
C LEU A 59 2.79 7.73 1.09
N THR A 60 2.75 8.83 1.85
CA THR A 60 1.71 9.86 1.74
C THR A 60 1.68 10.45 0.32
N GLU A 61 2.84 10.87 -0.21
CA GLU A 61 2.94 11.36 -1.60
C GLU A 61 2.49 10.31 -2.63
N SER A 62 2.81 9.04 -2.39
CA SER A 62 2.41 7.94 -3.28
C SER A 62 0.90 7.72 -3.27
N ILE A 63 0.27 7.73 -2.10
CA ILE A 63 -1.17 7.56 -1.94
C ILE A 63 -1.92 8.74 -2.56
N ASP A 64 -1.50 9.98 -2.29
CA ASP A 64 -2.09 11.17 -2.90
C ASP A 64 -2.03 11.09 -4.43
N ARG A 65 -0.88 10.70 -4.98
CA ARG A 65 -0.70 10.54 -6.42
C ARG A 65 -1.57 9.43 -7.00
N LEU A 66 -1.74 8.32 -6.28
CA LEU A 66 -2.60 7.23 -6.69
C LEU A 66 -4.07 7.66 -6.74
N PHE A 67 -4.55 8.37 -5.71
CA PHE A 67 -5.90 8.91 -5.70
C PHE A 67 -6.12 9.93 -6.82
N GLU A 68 -5.16 10.82 -7.07
CA GLU A 68 -5.22 11.77 -8.20
C GLU A 68 -5.31 11.05 -9.56
N CYS A 69 -4.57 9.96 -9.74
CA CYS A 69 -4.53 9.23 -11.02
C CYS A 69 -5.69 8.23 -11.21
N HIS A 70 -6.20 7.64 -10.14
CA HIS A 70 -7.07 6.45 -10.20
C HIS A 70 -8.38 6.58 -9.42
N GLY A 71 -8.54 7.60 -8.57
CA GLY A 71 -9.73 7.80 -7.74
C GLY A 71 -10.00 6.61 -6.82
N GLU A 72 -11.28 6.27 -6.64
CA GLU A 72 -11.74 5.23 -5.71
C GLU A 72 -11.22 3.81 -6.02
N LYS A 73 -10.70 3.56 -7.24
CA LYS A 73 -10.07 2.28 -7.59
C LYS A 73 -8.90 1.92 -6.68
N VAL A 74 -8.31 2.90 -6.01
CA VAL A 74 -7.28 2.69 -4.98
C VAL A 74 -7.80 1.75 -3.90
N TYR A 75 -9.06 1.92 -3.44
CA TYR A 75 -9.66 1.06 -2.44
C TYR A 75 -9.87 -0.36 -2.94
N ASP A 76 -10.37 -0.55 -4.17
CA ASP A 76 -10.59 -1.88 -4.75
C ASP A 76 -9.29 -2.69 -4.80
N VAL A 77 -8.20 -2.04 -5.22
CA VAL A 77 -6.90 -2.70 -5.34
C VAL A 77 -6.27 -2.92 -3.97
N ALA A 78 -6.34 -1.95 -3.06
CA ALA A 78 -5.86 -2.11 -1.68
C ALA A 78 -6.56 -3.29 -1.01
N LEU A 79 -7.91 -3.33 -1.07
CA LEU A 79 -8.74 -4.36 -0.47
C LEU A 79 -8.42 -5.75 -1.03
N LYS A 80 -8.23 -5.87 -2.35
CA LYS A 80 -7.77 -7.10 -3.00
C LYS A 80 -6.47 -7.63 -2.38
N TYR A 81 -5.49 -6.78 -2.10
CA TYR A 81 -4.23 -7.20 -1.48
C TYR A 81 -4.34 -7.45 0.02
N PHE A 82 -5.23 -6.73 0.72
CA PHE A 82 -5.59 -7.06 2.10
C PHE A 82 -6.19 -8.45 2.23
N TYR A 83 -7.18 -8.80 1.40
CA TYR A 83 -7.76 -10.14 1.38
C TYR A 83 -6.70 -11.22 1.16
N LYS A 84 -5.76 -11.00 0.24
CA LYS A 84 -4.63 -11.91 0.04
C LYS A 84 -3.73 -12.03 1.28
N ALA A 85 -3.48 -10.93 1.99
CA ALA A 85 -2.65 -10.93 3.19
C ALA A 85 -3.29 -11.68 4.37
N VAL A 86 -4.62 -11.63 4.49
CA VAL A 86 -5.35 -12.32 5.56
C VAL A 86 -5.94 -13.67 5.14
N GLY A 87 -5.62 -14.16 3.94
CA GLY A 87 -6.08 -15.47 3.44
C GLY A 87 -7.57 -15.53 3.09
N ILE A 88 -8.22 -14.37 2.88
CA ILE A 88 -9.61 -14.29 2.44
C ILE A 88 -9.67 -14.46 0.93
N THR A 89 -10.58 -15.33 0.47
CA THR A 89 -10.90 -15.49 -0.95
C THR A 89 -12.35 -15.07 -1.13
N PRO A 90 -12.64 -13.83 -1.58
CA PRO A 90 -14.01 -13.38 -1.71
C PRO A 90 -14.75 -14.22 -2.75
N ASP A 91 -15.98 -14.59 -2.43
CA ASP A 91 -16.87 -15.21 -3.40
C ASP A 91 -17.48 -14.11 -4.27
N TYR A 92 -16.98 -13.99 -5.50
CA TYR A 92 -17.48 -13.05 -6.49
C TYR A 92 -18.68 -13.60 -7.28
N SER A 93 -19.25 -14.75 -6.90
CA SER A 93 -20.41 -15.33 -7.59
C SER A 93 -21.74 -14.62 -7.27
N ILE A 94 -21.75 -13.66 -6.34
CA ILE A 94 -22.95 -12.91 -5.91
C ILE A 94 -22.79 -11.39 -6.15
N ALA A 95 -22.20 -11.00 -7.29
CA ALA A 95 -22.11 -9.61 -7.74
C ALA A 95 -22.74 -9.42 -9.12
#